data_AF-A0A960IBT5-F1
#
_entry.id   AF-A0A960IBT5-F1
#
_cell.length_a   1.000
_cell.length_b   1.000
_cell.length_c   1.000
_cell.angle_alpha   90.00
_cell.angle_beta   90.00
_cell.angle_gamma   90.00
#
_symmetry.space_group_name_H-M   'P 1'
#
loop_
_entity.id
_entity.type
_entity.pdbx_description
1 polymer ?
#
loop_
_entity_poly.entity_id
_entity_poly.type
_entity_poly.pdbx_seq_one_letter_code
_entity_poly.pdbx_strand_id
1 'polypeptide(L)'
;APATSAAPSTAGAAGAGTFAPPTGPAAAVPAPGTTPAPGPLPASPAVDPDASVLAPKVAEGVPVRWIDVAAPWLAEVGGDARGTRLQATAVARITMRFDDESADLVHDEEYEVVVTPLAELLDLTRAAVAVDHDERDLRTEAPAGISYVLPEAKISTKAFWTKLQRDLLDQIVRSRQLELAANKQLKLVARPGETFEAFEARCLAAADERADAEIAKLKDTYETRFRRLRDQLDTAEDRVDVLREEREGKRNEELLSTVGGVLGGIFGGRRRGGALGSLNKAASKRRQSSTAGARLDAAEDKVQTISDQLIELQGDLENEVTRIDVRWATLAKEITTVQIPLEKGDVKLTQLVLGWMPVA
;
A
#
# COMPACT_ATOMS: atom_id res chain seq x y z
N ALA A 1 -28.58 18.86 -23.30
CA ALA A 1 -29.35 20.12 -23.51
C ALA A 1 -29.53 20.82 -22.17
N PRO A 2 -29.65 22.16 -22.10
CA PRO A 2 -29.67 23.17 -23.18
C PRO A 2 -28.41 24.08 -23.15
N ALA A 3 -27.92 24.65 -24.26
CA ALA A 3 -28.45 25.78 -25.07
C ALA A 3 -28.58 27.08 -24.26
N THR A 4 -28.20 28.29 -24.70
CA THR A 4 -28.44 28.94 -26.01
C THR A 4 -27.80 30.34 -26.04
N SER A 5 -27.43 30.87 -27.21
CA SER A 5 -27.68 32.26 -27.70
C SER A 5 -26.91 32.48 -29.01
N ALA A 6 -27.50 32.38 -30.22
CA ALA A 6 -28.36 33.34 -30.95
C ALA A 6 -27.61 34.65 -31.35
N ALA A 7 -27.24 34.90 -32.63
CA ALA A 7 -28.04 35.34 -33.81
C ALA A 7 -27.75 36.83 -34.16
N PRO A 8 -28.20 37.47 -35.26
CA PRO A 8 -28.25 37.11 -36.70
C PRO A 8 -27.95 38.28 -37.69
N SER A 9 -28.22 38.04 -38.99
CA SER A 9 -28.80 38.95 -40.05
C SER A 9 -27.92 39.23 -41.29
N THR A 10 -28.28 38.69 -42.48
CA THR A 10 -29.09 39.24 -43.62
C THR A 10 -28.19 39.81 -44.74
N ALA A 11 -28.48 39.82 -46.04
CA ALA A 11 -29.44 39.19 -46.96
C ALA A 11 -29.09 39.70 -48.39
N GLY A 12 -29.48 38.96 -49.43
CA GLY A 12 -29.69 39.45 -50.83
C GLY A 12 -28.44 39.48 -51.74
N ALA A 13 -28.51 39.30 -53.05
CA ALA A 13 -29.60 38.98 -53.98
C ALA A 13 -28.97 38.52 -55.32
N ALA A 14 -29.76 37.83 -56.14
CA ALA A 14 -29.42 37.27 -57.44
C ALA A 14 -29.18 38.32 -58.54
N GLY A 15 -28.43 37.93 -59.58
CA GLY A 15 -28.35 38.64 -60.86
C GLY A 15 -27.78 37.74 -61.95
N ALA A 16 -28.61 37.40 -62.94
CA ALA A 16 -28.30 36.56 -64.09
C ALA A 16 -28.09 37.40 -65.36
N GLY A 17 -27.23 36.90 -66.25
CA GLY A 17 -27.30 37.10 -67.71
C GLY A 17 -26.51 38.29 -68.29
N THR A 18 -25.64 38.03 -69.28
CA THR A 18 -25.99 38.07 -70.72
C THR A 18 -24.73 38.03 -71.60
N PHE A 19 -24.87 37.40 -72.76
CA PHE A 19 -23.91 37.06 -73.81
C PHE A 19 -23.91 38.12 -74.93
N ALA A 20 -22.75 38.49 -75.51
CA ALA A 20 -22.58 38.92 -76.93
C ALA A 20 -21.11 39.32 -77.26
N PRO A 21 -20.67 39.26 -78.54
CA PRO A 21 -19.33 38.80 -78.90
C PRO A 21 -18.53 39.85 -79.75
N PRO A 22 -17.57 39.52 -80.66
CA PRO A 22 -16.25 40.15 -80.70
C PRO A 22 -15.99 41.04 -81.94
N THR A 23 -14.97 41.89 -81.87
CA THR A 23 -14.40 42.55 -83.06
C THR A 23 -12.88 42.61 -82.95
N GLY A 24 -12.19 41.87 -83.84
CA GLY A 24 -10.78 42.12 -84.20
C GLY A 24 -10.64 43.45 -84.97
N PRO A 25 -9.44 43.84 -85.43
CA PRO A 25 -8.45 43.02 -86.16
C PRO A 25 -7.01 43.28 -85.60
N ALA A 26 -5.86 42.88 -86.15
CA ALA A 26 -5.42 42.25 -87.39
C ALA A 26 -4.08 41.54 -87.08
N ALA A 27 -3.78 40.48 -87.82
CA ALA A 27 -2.50 39.81 -87.81
C ALA A 27 -1.38 40.69 -88.40
N ALA A 28 -0.18 40.61 -87.81
CA ALA A 28 1.09 40.93 -88.46
C ALA A 28 2.04 39.73 -88.28
N VAL A 29 2.48 39.18 -89.40
CA VAL A 29 3.49 38.09 -89.54
C VAL A 29 4.90 38.72 -89.65
N PRO A 30 6.01 37.96 -89.51
CA PRO A 30 7.12 38.32 -88.64
C PRO A 30 8.39 38.74 -89.42
N ALA A 31 9.38 39.29 -88.70
CA ALA A 31 10.76 39.42 -89.16
C ALA A 31 11.68 38.45 -88.39
N PRO A 32 12.74 37.91 -89.01
CA PRO A 32 13.48 36.76 -88.49
C PRO A 32 14.68 37.17 -87.63
N GLY A 33 15.03 36.28 -86.70
CA GLY A 33 16.41 36.12 -86.23
C GLY A 33 16.67 36.58 -84.81
N THR A 34 16.64 35.66 -83.85
CA THR A 34 17.81 35.34 -83.02
C THR A 34 17.58 33.99 -82.33
N THR A 35 18.46 33.03 -82.56
CA THR A 35 18.53 31.77 -81.82
C THR A 35 18.86 32.07 -80.35
N PRO A 36 18.07 31.64 -79.36
CA PRO A 36 18.49 31.70 -77.97
C PRO A 36 19.47 30.55 -77.68
N ALA A 37 20.55 30.89 -76.96
CA ALA A 37 21.54 29.96 -76.42
C ALA A 37 20.90 28.84 -75.56
N PRO A 38 21.55 27.67 -75.43
CA PRO A 38 21.02 26.56 -74.65
C PRO A 38 20.87 27.00 -73.18
N GLY A 39 19.65 26.81 -72.64
CA GLY A 39 19.37 27.05 -71.23
C GLY A 39 20.20 26.15 -70.31
N PRO A 40 20.40 26.52 -69.04
CA PRO A 40 21.17 25.73 -68.11
C PRO A 40 20.50 24.36 -67.95
N LEU A 41 21.30 23.29 -67.98
CA LEU A 41 20.85 21.96 -67.58
C LEU A 41 20.19 22.03 -66.19
N PRO A 42 19.10 21.26 -65.94
CA PRO A 42 18.51 21.20 -64.61
C PRO A 42 19.59 20.76 -63.62
N ALA A 43 19.71 21.51 -62.52
CA ALA A 43 20.59 21.15 -61.42
C ALA A 43 20.27 19.73 -60.97
N SER A 44 21.28 18.86 -60.94
CA SER A 44 21.18 17.56 -60.27
C SER A 44 20.56 17.77 -58.89
N PRO A 45 19.61 16.92 -58.44
CA PRO A 45 19.05 17.05 -57.10
C PRO A 45 20.21 17.04 -56.10
N ALA A 46 20.26 18.06 -55.25
CA ALA A 46 21.25 18.15 -54.19
C ALA A 46 21.17 16.86 -53.36
N VAL A 47 22.21 16.03 -53.47
CA VAL A 47 22.38 14.86 -52.62
C VAL A 47 22.68 15.40 -51.23
N ASP A 48 21.70 15.32 -50.33
CA ASP A 48 21.90 15.59 -48.91
C ASP A 48 23.02 14.65 -48.42
N PRO A 49 24.20 15.16 -48.00
CA PRO A 49 25.38 14.35 -47.74
C PRO A 49 25.17 13.33 -46.61
N ASP A 50 24.17 13.56 -45.75
CA ASP A 50 23.88 12.73 -44.58
C ASP A 50 22.65 11.81 -44.79
N ALA A 51 22.07 11.78 -45.99
CA ALA A 51 20.89 10.98 -46.30
C ALA A 51 21.09 10.03 -47.51
N SER A 52 20.51 8.84 -47.41
CA SER A 52 20.53 7.80 -48.45
C SER A 52 19.12 7.41 -48.85
N VAL A 53 18.87 7.19 -50.14
CA VAL A 53 17.59 6.64 -50.63
C VAL A 53 17.47 5.14 -50.33
N LEU A 54 18.62 4.46 -50.14
CA LEU A 54 18.69 3.06 -49.76
C LEU A 54 18.88 2.92 -48.24
N ALA A 55 18.15 2.02 -47.62
CA ALA A 55 18.29 1.72 -46.20
C ALA A 55 19.73 1.25 -45.91
N PRO A 56 20.42 1.87 -44.92
CA PRO A 56 21.72 1.42 -44.45
C PRO A 56 21.71 -0.06 -44.04
N LYS A 57 22.84 -0.74 -44.26
CA LYS A 57 22.98 -2.16 -43.90
C LYS A 57 22.90 -2.34 -42.38
N VAL A 58 22.10 -3.30 -41.94
CA VAL A 58 21.92 -3.69 -40.54
C VAL A 58 22.63 -5.02 -40.29
N ALA A 59 23.05 -5.26 -39.05
CA ALA A 59 23.62 -6.55 -38.64
C ALA A 59 22.63 -7.69 -38.89
N GLU A 60 23.16 -8.83 -39.33
CA GLU A 60 22.35 -10.04 -39.56
C GLU A 60 21.65 -10.50 -38.26
N GLY A 61 20.39 -10.90 -38.40
CA GLY A 61 19.56 -11.36 -37.28
C GLY A 61 18.88 -10.26 -36.47
N VAL A 62 19.14 -8.98 -36.74
CA VAL A 62 18.38 -7.86 -36.14
C VAL A 62 17.16 -7.57 -37.00
N PRO A 63 15.92 -7.69 -36.46
CA PRO A 63 14.73 -7.33 -37.20
C PRO A 63 14.73 -5.84 -37.52
N VAL A 64 14.31 -5.49 -38.75
CA VAL A 64 14.18 -4.11 -39.22
C VAL A 64 12.71 -3.81 -39.43
N ARG A 65 12.24 -2.69 -38.88
CA ARG A 65 10.86 -2.22 -38.91
C ARG A 65 10.81 -0.72 -39.22
N TRP A 66 9.65 -0.26 -39.68
CA TRP A 66 9.36 1.15 -39.90
C TRP A 66 8.32 1.60 -38.88
N ILE A 67 8.60 2.70 -38.18
CA ILE A 67 7.70 3.19 -37.14
C ILE A 67 6.49 3.84 -37.80
N ASP A 68 5.29 3.42 -37.39
CA ASP A 68 4.04 3.98 -37.87
C ASP A 68 3.93 5.45 -37.46
N VAL A 69 3.58 6.33 -38.42
CA VAL A 69 3.32 7.74 -38.14
C VAL A 69 2.13 7.96 -37.18
N ALA A 70 1.26 6.96 -37.06
CA ALA A 70 0.13 6.92 -36.14
C ALA A 70 0.49 6.42 -34.73
N ALA A 71 1.75 6.00 -34.49
CA ALA A 71 2.18 5.56 -33.18
C ALA A 71 1.99 6.70 -32.15
N PRO A 72 1.27 6.47 -31.05
CA PRO A 72 0.89 7.54 -30.11
C PRO A 72 2.10 8.18 -29.42
N TRP A 73 3.19 7.42 -29.27
CA TRP A 73 4.44 7.83 -28.64
C TRP A 73 5.44 8.50 -29.60
N LEU A 74 5.16 8.58 -30.90
CA LEU A 74 6.11 9.06 -31.91
C LEU A 74 6.69 10.44 -31.58
N ALA A 75 5.83 11.38 -31.20
CA ALA A 75 6.25 12.74 -30.90
C ALA A 75 7.10 12.82 -29.62
N GLU A 76 6.85 11.94 -28.64
CA GLU A 76 7.56 11.91 -27.35
C GLU A 76 9.03 11.53 -27.52
N VAL A 77 9.32 10.68 -28.51
CA VAL A 77 10.68 10.24 -28.85
C VAL A 77 11.35 11.13 -29.92
N GLY A 78 10.73 12.26 -30.26
CA GLY A 78 11.26 13.23 -31.23
C GLY A 78 11.00 12.88 -32.69
N GLY A 79 10.06 11.98 -32.99
CA GLY A 79 9.59 11.71 -34.34
C GLY A 79 8.61 12.78 -34.85
N ASP A 80 8.52 12.88 -36.17
CA ASP A 80 7.58 13.76 -36.88
C ASP A 80 6.75 12.94 -37.87
N ALA A 81 5.43 12.93 -37.69
CA ALA A 81 4.49 12.24 -38.58
C ALA A 81 4.52 12.77 -40.04
N ARG A 82 5.07 13.97 -40.26
CA ARG A 82 5.27 14.58 -41.59
C ARG A 82 6.70 14.41 -42.11
N GLY A 83 7.58 13.82 -41.30
CA GLY A 83 8.97 13.60 -41.65
C GLY A 83 9.13 12.67 -42.86
N THR A 84 9.92 13.10 -43.83
CA THR A 84 10.29 12.28 -45.01
C THR A 84 11.67 11.65 -44.86
N ARG A 85 12.42 12.03 -43.82
CA ARG A 85 13.72 11.45 -43.45
C ARG A 85 13.50 10.46 -42.32
N LEU A 86 14.06 9.27 -42.43
CA LEU A 86 13.98 8.24 -41.41
C LEU A 86 15.29 8.11 -40.66
N GLN A 87 15.22 8.19 -39.34
CA GLN A 87 16.36 8.03 -38.44
C GLN A 87 16.38 6.64 -37.82
N ALA A 88 17.58 6.05 -37.71
CA ALA A 88 17.78 4.78 -37.05
C ALA A 88 17.47 4.88 -35.54
N THR A 89 16.62 3.99 -35.06
CA THR A 89 16.11 3.93 -33.69
C THR A 89 16.16 2.50 -33.20
N ALA A 90 16.45 2.25 -31.92
CA ALA A 90 16.27 0.91 -31.37
C ALA A 90 14.98 0.85 -30.57
N VAL A 91 14.13 -0.12 -30.83
CA VAL A 91 12.89 -0.35 -30.09
C VAL A 91 13.01 -1.68 -29.36
N ALA A 92 12.79 -1.67 -28.05
CA ALA A 92 13.00 -2.84 -27.20
C ALA A 92 11.85 -3.07 -26.23
N ARG A 93 11.53 -4.34 -26.01
CA ARG A 93 10.64 -4.82 -24.95
C ARG A 93 11.43 -5.70 -23.99
N ILE A 94 11.23 -5.44 -22.71
CA ILE A 94 11.97 -6.07 -21.62
C ILE A 94 10.96 -6.54 -20.58
N THR A 95 10.98 -7.82 -20.27
CA THR A 95 10.22 -8.37 -19.14
C THR A 95 11.12 -8.35 -17.92
N MET A 96 10.61 -7.87 -16.79
CA MET A 96 11.30 -7.88 -15.51
C MET A 96 10.43 -8.51 -14.43
N ARG A 97 11.07 -9.19 -13.49
CA ARG A 97 10.43 -9.73 -12.30
C ARG A 97 11.03 -9.07 -11.07
N PHE A 98 10.15 -8.49 -10.25
CA PHE A 98 10.46 -8.09 -8.89
C PHE A 98 10.03 -9.23 -7.97
N ASP A 99 10.96 -9.79 -7.22
CA ASP A 99 10.65 -10.75 -6.17
C ASP A 99 11.36 -10.42 -4.86
N ASP A 100 10.74 -10.82 -3.76
CA ASP A 100 11.34 -10.74 -2.43
C ASP A 100 10.70 -11.82 -1.55
N GLU A 101 11.50 -12.79 -1.10
CA GLU A 101 11.02 -13.90 -0.27
C GLU A 101 10.53 -13.43 1.10
N SER A 102 11.15 -12.38 1.65
CA SER A 102 10.77 -11.84 2.97
C SER A 102 9.44 -11.11 2.95
N ALA A 103 9.06 -10.56 1.79
CA ALA A 103 7.80 -9.90 1.51
C ALA A 103 6.75 -10.83 0.88
N ASP A 104 7.10 -12.09 0.57
CA ASP A 104 6.27 -13.02 -0.21
C ASP A 104 5.76 -12.37 -1.52
N LEU A 105 6.66 -11.69 -2.23
CA LEU A 105 6.35 -10.94 -3.43
C LEU A 105 6.89 -11.62 -4.68
N VAL A 106 6.05 -11.74 -5.71
CA VAL A 106 6.45 -11.95 -7.10
C VAL A 106 5.58 -11.03 -7.97
N HIS A 107 6.22 -10.13 -8.73
CA HIS A 107 5.56 -9.16 -9.58
C HIS A 107 6.29 -9.01 -10.91
N ASP A 108 5.60 -9.34 -11.99
CA ASP A 108 6.15 -9.27 -13.35
C ASP A 108 5.69 -7.96 -14.01
N GLU A 109 6.63 -7.23 -14.62
CA GLU A 109 6.36 -6.03 -15.40
C GLU A 109 6.96 -6.13 -16.80
N GLU A 110 6.27 -5.52 -17.77
CA GLU A 110 6.82 -5.28 -19.11
C GLU A 110 7.26 -3.83 -19.21
N TYR A 111 8.45 -3.63 -19.75
CA TYR A 111 9.04 -2.33 -19.98
C TYR A 111 9.40 -2.17 -21.45
N GLU A 112 8.92 -1.08 -21.98
CA GLU A 112 8.93 -0.79 -23.40
C GLU A 112 9.66 0.54 -23.61
N VAL A 113 10.63 0.51 -24.52
CA VAL A 113 11.60 1.61 -24.63
C VAL A 113 12.04 1.81 -26.06
N VAL A 114 12.13 3.08 -26.43
CA VAL A 114 12.70 3.54 -27.70
C VAL A 114 13.98 4.29 -27.40
N VAL A 115 15.05 3.92 -28.10
CA VAL A 115 16.38 4.50 -27.93
C VAL A 115 16.78 5.28 -29.16
N THR A 116 16.90 6.60 -29.01
CA THR A 116 17.15 7.56 -30.09
C THR A 116 17.83 8.84 -29.60
N PRO A 117 18.72 9.46 -30.40
CA PRO A 117 19.33 8.93 -31.61
C PRO A 117 20.33 7.79 -31.30
N LEU A 118 20.57 6.90 -32.26
CA LEU A 118 21.62 5.89 -32.16
C LEU A 118 22.99 6.49 -32.53
N ALA A 119 23.71 6.96 -31.51
CA ALA A 119 25.07 7.53 -31.64
C ALA A 119 26.18 6.48 -31.38
N GLU A 120 27.44 6.80 -31.75
CA GLU A 120 28.60 5.93 -31.44
C GLU A 120 28.86 5.83 -29.92
N LEU A 121 28.71 6.94 -29.21
CA LEU A 121 28.74 7.04 -27.75
C LEU A 121 27.33 7.26 -27.21
N LEU A 122 26.63 6.16 -26.96
CA LEU A 122 25.23 6.19 -26.52
C LEU A 122 25.14 6.36 -25.00
N ASP A 123 24.57 7.47 -24.55
CA ASP A 123 24.11 7.66 -23.16
C ASP A 123 22.63 7.31 -23.07
N LEU A 124 22.34 6.10 -22.62
CA LEU A 124 20.98 5.60 -22.49
C LEU A 124 20.15 6.36 -21.45
N THR A 125 20.77 7.11 -20.53
CA THR A 125 20.02 7.97 -19.58
C THR A 125 19.28 9.10 -20.31
N ARG A 126 19.78 9.51 -21.47
CA ARG A 126 19.21 10.57 -22.29
C ARG A 126 18.49 10.05 -23.53
N ALA A 127 19.05 8.99 -24.14
CA ALA A 127 18.56 8.47 -25.41
C ALA A 127 17.40 7.48 -25.24
N ALA A 128 17.26 6.82 -24.08
CA ALA A 128 16.22 5.84 -23.84
C ALA A 128 14.96 6.52 -23.28
N VAL A 129 13.85 6.40 -23.99
CA VAL A 129 12.54 6.94 -23.61
C VAL A 129 11.58 5.77 -23.42
N ALA A 130 10.99 5.69 -22.22
CA ALA A 130 9.94 4.72 -21.92
C ALA A 130 8.67 5.08 -22.71
N VAL A 131 8.12 4.13 -23.44
CA VAL A 131 6.90 4.30 -24.25
C VAL A 131 6.03 3.06 -24.14
N ASP A 132 4.74 3.17 -24.48
CA ASP A 132 3.83 2.03 -24.65
C ASP A 132 3.73 1.72 -26.15
N HIS A 133 4.65 0.91 -26.66
CA HIS A 133 4.70 0.53 -28.07
C HIS A 133 4.15 -0.87 -28.28
N ASP A 134 3.32 -1.03 -29.30
CA ASP A 134 2.84 -2.35 -29.69
C ASP A 134 3.30 -2.76 -31.09
N GLU A 135 2.98 -3.98 -31.48
CA GLU A 135 3.42 -4.53 -32.77
C GLU A 135 2.86 -3.75 -33.97
N ARG A 136 1.72 -3.08 -33.83
CA ARG A 136 1.07 -2.27 -34.88
C ARG A 136 1.85 -1.00 -35.18
N ASP A 137 2.61 -0.51 -34.20
CA ASP A 137 3.50 0.64 -34.40
C ASP A 137 4.74 0.27 -35.24
N LEU A 138 5.00 -1.02 -35.48
CA LEU A 138 6.21 -1.54 -36.09
C LEU A 138 5.93 -2.24 -37.43
N ARG A 139 5.78 -1.44 -38.48
CA ARG A 139 5.51 -1.90 -39.85
C ARG A 139 6.68 -2.70 -40.43
N THR A 140 6.37 -3.67 -41.28
CA THR A 140 7.37 -4.50 -41.98
C THR A 140 7.79 -3.96 -43.35
N GLU A 141 7.02 -3.02 -43.91
CA GLU A 141 7.26 -2.44 -45.22
C GLU A 141 7.66 -0.96 -45.12
N ALA A 142 8.60 -0.55 -45.96
CA ALA A 142 9.05 0.82 -46.06
C ALA A 142 7.98 1.71 -46.71
N PRO A 143 7.64 2.87 -46.13
CA PRO A 143 6.85 3.88 -46.81
C PRO A 143 7.52 4.34 -48.12
N ALA A 144 6.73 4.77 -49.11
CA ALA A 144 7.27 5.31 -50.36
C ALA A 144 7.78 6.75 -50.19
N GLY A 145 8.80 7.14 -50.97
CA GLY A 145 9.26 8.53 -51.04
C GLY A 145 10.11 9.01 -49.85
N ILE A 146 10.67 8.09 -49.07
CA ILE A 146 11.51 8.37 -47.90
C ILE A 146 13.01 8.38 -48.26
N SER A 147 13.80 9.05 -47.41
CA SER A 147 15.25 8.87 -47.33
C SER A 147 15.66 8.47 -45.90
N TYR A 148 16.86 7.93 -45.74
CA TYR A 148 17.39 7.43 -44.48
C TYR A 148 18.57 8.29 -44.04
N VAL A 149 18.53 8.79 -42.81
CA VAL A 149 19.67 9.45 -42.17
C VAL A 149 20.75 8.40 -41.89
N LEU A 150 21.99 8.68 -42.30
CA LEU A 150 23.12 7.80 -42.04
C LEU A 150 23.40 7.78 -40.52
N PRO A 151 23.26 6.64 -39.84
CA PRO A 151 23.48 6.58 -38.41
C PRO A 151 24.96 6.69 -38.06
N GLU A 152 25.28 7.46 -37.03
CA GLU A 152 26.62 7.48 -36.44
C GLU A 152 26.97 6.13 -35.80
N ALA A 153 25.98 5.46 -35.22
CA ALA A 153 26.13 4.12 -34.68
C ALA A 153 26.46 3.07 -35.75
N LYS A 154 27.33 2.12 -35.39
CA LYS A 154 27.72 0.98 -36.24
C LYS A 154 26.64 -0.11 -36.28
N ILE A 155 25.42 0.25 -36.72
CA ILE A 155 24.24 -0.63 -36.74
C ILE A 155 24.40 -1.88 -37.63
N SER A 156 25.38 -1.88 -38.53
CA SER A 156 25.76 -3.02 -39.36
C SER A 156 26.53 -4.11 -38.61
N THR A 157 27.00 -3.82 -37.39
CA THR A 157 27.84 -4.73 -36.59
C THR A 157 27.04 -5.37 -35.46
N LYS A 158 27.14 -6.70 -35.31
CA LYS A 158 26.49 -7.43 -34.20
C LYS A 158 26.97 -6.95 -32.83
N ALA A 159 28.24 -6.54 -32.74
CA ALA A 159 28.84 -6.03 -31.51
C ALA A 159 28.11 -4.80 -30.94
N PHE A 160 27.61 -3.91 -31.80
CA PHE A 160 26.82 -2.75 -31.36
C PHE A 160 25.53 -3.21 -30.65
N TRP A 161 24.78 -4.13 -31.25
CA TRP A 161 23.52 -4.62 -30.71
C TRP A 161 23.69 -5.43 -29.43
N THR A 162 24.72 -6.29 -29.36
CA THR A 162 25.05 -7.02 -28.11
C THR A 162 25.44 -6.06 -26.99
N LYS A 163 26.19 -4.99 -27.30
CA LYS A 163 26.53 -3.93 -26.34
C LYS A 163 25.26 -3.18 -25.90
N LEU A 164 24.42 -2.75 -26.83
CA LEU A 164 23.17 -2.04 -26.56
C LEU A 164 22.26 -2.87 -25.64
N GLN A 165 22.04 -4.14 -25.96
CA GLN A 165 21.25 -5.06 -25.12
C GLN A 165 21.81 -5.12 -23.69
N ARG A 166 23.11 -5.34 -23.54
CA ARG A 166 23.75 -5.42 -22.22
C ARG A 166 23.59 -4.11 -21.45
N ASP A 167 23.94 -2.99 -22.08
CA ASP A 167 23.94 -1.68 -21.45
C ASP A 167 22.50 -1.26 -21.06
N LEU A 168 21.48 -1.64 -21.85
CA LEU A 168 20.06 -1.41 -21.55
C LEU A 168 19.58 -2.23 -20.35
N LEU A 169 19.90 -3.53 -20.30
CA LEU A 169 19.57 -4.39 -19.16
C LEU A 169 20.29 -3.90 -17.88
N ASP A 170 21.57 -3.56 -17.98
CA ASP A 170 22.36 -3.05 -16.85
C ASP A 170 21.81 -1.71 -16.34
N GLN A 171 21.33 -0.83 -17.22
CA GLN A 171 20.68 0.40 -16.81
C GLN A 171 19.37 0.13 -16.07
N ILE A 172 18.49 -0.73 -16.60
CA ILE A 172 17.21 -1.05 -15.96
C ILE A 172 17.42 -1.61 -14.57
N VAL A 173 18.30 -2.61 -14.42
CA VAL A 173 18.66 -3.20 -13.12
C VAL A 173 19.16 -2.13 -12.15
N ARG A 174 19.94 -1.16 -12.63
CA ARG A 174 20.50 -0.09 -11.78
C ARG A 174 19.49 1.00 -11.43
N SER A 175 18.56 1.33 -12.33
CA SER A 175 17.69 2.51 -12.18
C SER A 175 16.27 2.19 -11.72
N ARG A 176 15.81 0.94 -11.87
CA ARG A 176 14.45 0.54 -11.51
C ARG A 176 14.43 -0.26 -10.23
N GLN A 177 13.47 0.10 -9.40
CA GLN A 177 13.15 -0.54 -8.13
C GLN A 177 11.64 -0.38 -7.91
N LEU A 178 11.03 -1.38 -7.28
CA LEU A 178 9.63 -1.30 -6.89
C LEU A 178 9.55 -0.76 -5.48
N GLU A 179 8.84 0.35 -5.30
CA GLU A 179 8.63 0.98 -4.00
C GLU A 179 7.28 0.57 -3.43
N LEU A 180 7.29 -0.13 -2.30
CA LEU A 180 6.08 -0.61 -1.63
C LEU A 180 6.02 -0.09 -0.21
N ALA A 181 4.81 0.23 0.24
CA ALA A 181 4.57 0.51 1.65
C ALA A 181 4.73 -0.78 2.47
N ALA A 182 5.24 -0.68 3.68
CA ALA A 182 5.53 -1.80 4.54
C ALA A 182 5.41 -1.42 6.02
N ASN A 183 4.88 -2.34 6.81
CA ASN A 183 4.85 -2.26 8.27
C ASN A 183 5.69 -3.40 8.85
N LYS A 184 6.88 -3.05 9.36
CA LYS A 184 7.86 -4.03 9.85
C LYS A 184 7.41 -4.74 11.12
N GLN A 185 6.66 -4.04 11.99
CA GLN A 185 6.16 -4.60 13.25
C GLN A 185 5.05 -5.62 12.99
N LEU A 186 4.21 -5.33 12.01
CA LEU A 186 3.16 -6.23 11.55
C LEU A 186 3.66 -7.29 10.56
N LYS A 187 4.87 -7.14 10.02
CA LYS A 187 5.43 -7.98 8.94
C LYS A 187 4.49 -8.03 7.72
N LEU A 188 4.00 -6.86 7.35
CA LEU A 188 3.14 -6.68 6.19
C LEU A 188 3.84 -5.80 5.16
N VAL A 189 3.70 -6.17 3.90
CA VAL A 189 4.13 -5.37 2.75
C VAL A 189 2.90 -5.15 1.86
N ALA A 190 2.83 -3.97 1.26
CA ALA A 190 1.79 -3.61 0.31
C ALA A 190 1.94 -4.45 -0.95
N ARG A 191 0.82 -4.71 -1.62
CA ARG A 191 0.83 -5.37 -2.92
C ARG A 191 1.18 -4.35 -4.00
N PRO A 192 1.78 -4.77 -5.14
CA PRO A 192 1.96 -3.90 -6.29
C PRO A 192 0.63 -3.27 -6.72
N GLY A 193 0.63 -1.94 -6.90
CA GLY A 193 -0.57 -1.19 -7.27
C GLY A 193 -1.62 -1.01 -6.16
N GLU A 194 -1.39 -1.53 -4.95
CA GLU A 194 -2.26 -1.27 -3.80
C GLU A 194 -2.16 0.18 -3.37
N THR A 195 -3.31 0.81 -3.11
CA THR A 195 -3.32 2.19 -2.60
C THR A 195 -2.83 2.22 -1.15
N PHE A 196 -2.23 3.34 -0.76
CA PHE A 196 -1.76 3.52 0.62
C PHE A 196 -2.88 3.29 1.65
N GLU A 197 -4.08 3.82 1.39
CA GLU A 197 -5.25 3.66 2.27
C GLU A 197 -5.70 2.20 2.43
N ALA A 198 -5.67 1.42 1.34
CA ALA A 198 -6.02 0.00 1.38
C ALA A 198 -4.99 -0.80 2.19
N PHE A 199 -3.71 -0.47 2.04
CA PHE A 199 -2.64 -1.08 2.82
C PHE A 199 -2.71 -0.68 4.31
N GLU A 200 -3.00 0.58 4.62
CA GLU A 200 -3.20 1.05 5.99
C GLU A 200 -4.37 0.34 6.66
N ALA A 201 -5.49 0.17 5.95
CA ALA A 201 -6.65 -0.57 6.46
C ALA A 201 -6.31 -2.04 6.79
N ARG A 202 -5.51 -2.71 5.94
CA ARG A 202 -4.99 -4.05 6.23
C ARG A 202 -4.07 -4.08 7.44
N CYS A 203 -3.22 -3.06 7.60
CA CYS A 203 -2.36 -2.94 8.78
C CYS A 203 -3.19 -2.79 10.06
N LEU A 204 -4.23 -1.95 10.04
CA LEU A 204 -5.15 -1.78 11.17
C LEU A 204 -5.86 -3.09 11.51
N ALA A 205 -6.43 -3.78 10.52
CA ALA A 205 -7.11 -5.05 10.75
C ALA A 205 -6.18 -6.12 11.37
N ALA A 206 -4.93 -6.21 10.89
CA ALA A 206 -3.95 -7.14 11.45
C ALA A 206 -3.47 -6.74 12.85
N ALA A 207 -3.46 -5.45 13.17
CA ALA A 207 -3.15 -4.97 14.52
C ALA A 207 -4.28 -5.29 15.50
N ASP A 208 -5.54 -5.09 15.09
CA ASP A 208 -6.72 -5.43 15.88
C ASP A 208 -6.75 -6.92 16.20
N GLU A 209 -6.50 -7.78 15.22
CA GLU A 209 -6.47 -9.24 15.41
C GLU A 209 -5.38 -9.67 16.42
N ARG A 210 -4.23 -8.98 16.42
CA ARG A 210 -3.16 -9.21 17.40
C ARG A 210 -3.49 -8.64 18.77
N ALA A 211 -4.15 -7.49 18.84
CA ALA A 211 -4.65 -6.90 20.08
C ALA A 211 -5.65 -7.85 20.75
N ASP A 212 -6.64 -8.34 20.00
CA ASP A 212 -7.63 -9.30 20.47
C ASP A 212 -6.98 -10.58 21.03
N ALA A 213 -6.02 -11.14 20.30
CA ALA A 213 -5.31 -12.34 20.73
C ALA A 213 -4.49 -12.12 22.03
N GLU A 214 -3.95 -10.92 22.24
CA GLU A 214 -3.23 -10.56 23.46
C GLU A 214 -4.17 -10.26 24.62
N ILE A 215 -5.27 -9.55 24.37
CA ILE A 215 -6.34 -9.27 25.34
C ILE A 215 -6.98 -10.57 25.82
N ALA A 216 -7.18 -11.56 24.95
CA ALA A 216 -7.69 -12.87 25.35
C ALA A 216 -6.76 -13.53 26.40
N LYS A 217 -5.45 -13.55 26.15
CA LYS A 217 -4.46 -14.09 27.11
C LYS A 217 -4.40 -13.29 28.41
N LEU A 218 -4.55 -11.96 28.31
CA LEU A 218 -4.64 -11.08 29.46
C LEU A 218 -5.86 -11.43 30.32
N LYS A 219 -7.03 -11.58 29.69
CA LYS A 219 -8.28 -11.97 30.36
C LYS A 219 -8.15 -13.31 31.07
N ASP A 220 -7.55 -14.33 30.45
CA ASP A 220 -7.32 -15.63 31.10
C ASP A 220 -6.47 -15.50 32.39
N THR A 221 -5.44 -14.66 32.33
CA THR A 221 -4.55 -14.38 33.47
C THR A 221 -5.29 -13.66 34.58
N TYR A 222 -6.10 -12.65 34.24
CA TYR A 222 -6.87 -11.87 35.20
C TYR A 222 -8.04 -12.66 35.78
N GLU A 223 -8.71 -13.51 35.01
CA GLU A 223 -9.80 -14.36 35.49
C GLU A 223 -9.32 -15.27 36.64
N THR A 224 -8.11 -15.82 36.51
CA THR A 224 -7.48 -16.62 37.57
C THR A 224 -7.28 -15.81 38.86
N ARG A 225 -6.89 -14.53 38.74
CA ARG A 225 -6.72 -13.63 39.89
C ARG A 225 -8.06 -13.22 40.51
N PHE A 226 -9.04 -12.89 39.67
CA PHE A 226 -10.41 -12.59 40.11
C PHE A 226 -11.03 -13.75 40.86
N ARG A 227 -10.90 -14.99 40.33
CA ARG A 227 -11.42 -16.19 40.99
C ARG A 227 -10.82 -16.34 42.39
N ARG A 228 -9.50 -16.18 42.52
CA ARG A 228 -8.82 -16.23 43.82
C ARG A 228 -9.34 -15.17 44.80
N LEU A 229 -9.55 -13.93 44.36
CA LEU A 229 -10.08 -12.87 45.23
C LEU A 229 -11.55 -13.10 45.60
N ARG A 230 -12.37 -13.60 44.67
CA ARG A 230 -13.77 -13.98 44.93
C ARG A 230 -13.86 -15.11 45.95
N ASP A 231 -13.09 -16.18 45.78
CA ASP A 231 -13.03 -17.28 46.76
C ASP A 231 -12.62 -16.79 48.16
N GLN A 232 -11.71 -15.80 48.22
CA GLN A 232 -11.30 -15.16 49.48
C GLN A 232 -12.39 -14.26 50.07
N LEU A 233 -13.15 -13.56 49.23
CA LEU A 233 -14.27 -12.71 49.63
C LEU A 233 -15.38 -13.58 50.24
N ASP A 234 -15.80 -14.63 49.53
CA ASP A 234 -16.82 -15.58 50.00
C ASP A 234 -16.44 -16.14 51.38
N THR A 235 -15.18 -16.58 51.54
CA THR A 235 -14.65 -17.07 52.82
C THR A 235 -14.67 -15.99 53.92
N ALA A 236 -14.48 -14.72 53.56
CA ALA A 236 -14.49 -13.61 54.51
C ALA A 236 -15.92 -13.23 54.91
N GLU A 237 -16.86 -13.24 53.96
CA GLU A 237 -18.30 -13.01 54.19
C GLU A 237 -18.90 -14.10 55.08
N ASP A 238 -18.63 -15.39 54.79
CA ASP A 238 -19.04 -16.52 55.64
C ASP A 238 -18.58 -16.32 57.09
N ARG A 239 -17.38 -15.77 57.29
CA ARG A 239 -16.84 -15.50 58.62
C ARG A 239 -17.53 -14.33 59.31
N VAL A 240 -17.92 -13.29 58.57
CA VAL A 240 -18.73 -12.18 59.09
C VAL A 240 -20.07 -12.72 59.58
N ASP A 241 -20.73 -13.56 58.79
CA ASP A 241 -22.04 -14.13 59.13
C ASP A 241 -21.98 -14.97 60.40
N VAL A 242 -21.01 -15.88 60.52
CA VAL A 242 -20.78 -16.67 61.74
C VAL A 242 -20.55 -15.77 62.96
N LEU A 243 -19.72 -14.74 62.83
CA LEU A 243 -19.41 -13.83 63.95
C LEU A 243 -20.60 -12.93 64.32
N ARG A 244 -21.46 -12.58 63.34
CA ARG A 244 -22.68 -11.82 63.57
C ARG A 244 -23.71 -12.68 64.31
N GLU A 245 -23.89 -13.94 63.90
CA GLU A 245 -24.71 -14.91 64.63
C GLU A 245 -24.21 -15.15 66.07
N GLU A 246 -22.90 -15.30 66.28
CA GLU A 246 -22.33 -15.45 67.63
C GLU A 246 -22.57 -14.21 68.53
N ARG A 247 -22.70 -13.03 67.93
CA ARG A 247 -23.02 -11.78 68.63
C ARG A 247 -24.52 -11.70 68.95
N GLU A 248 -25.38 -12.16 68.04
CA GLU A 248 -26.85 -12.16 68.20
C GLU A 248 -27.34 -13.27 69.14
N GLY A 249 -26.77 -14.48 69.05
CA GLY A 249 -27.05 -15.60 69.97
C GLY A 249 -26.71 -15.29 71.42
N LYS A 250 -25.78 -14.36 71.68
CA LYS A 250 -25.45 -13.87 73.03
C LYS A 250 -26.37 -12.77 73.56
N ARG A 251 -27.36 -12.30 72.77
CA ARG A 251 -28.37 -11.33 73.24
C ARG A 251 -29.60 -11.97 73.87
N ASN A 252 -29.81 -13.28 73.67
CA ASN A 252 -30.95 -14.02 74.24
C ASN A 252 -30.57 -15.10 75.27
N GLU A 253 -29.29 -15.27 75.59
CA GLU A 253 -28.84 -16.11 76.70
C GLU A 253 -28.87 -15.37 78.04
N GLU A 254 -29.98 -14.69 78.31
CA GLU A 254 -30.37 -14.29 79.65
C GLU A 254 -31.90 -14.39 79.84
N LEU A 255 -32.59 -15.27 79.10
CA LEU A 255 -34.02 -15.56 79.32
C LEU A 255 -34.40 -17.01 78.97
N LEU A 256 -33.98 -17.96 79.81
CA LEU A 256 -34.68 -19.23 80.05
C LEU A 256 -34.53 -19.54 81.56
N SER A 257 -35.28 -18.82 82.39
CA SER A 257 -36.58 -19.23 82.96
C SER A 257 -36.45 -20.16 84.17
N THR A 258 -36.22 -19.54 85.33
CA THR A 258 -36.76 -19.99 86.61
C THR A 258 -38.29 -19.88 86.56
N VAL A 259 -39.02 -20.98 86.37
CA VAL A 259 -40.43 -21.30 86.78
C VAL A 259 -40.60 -22.78 86.38
N GLY A 260 -40.55 -23.80 87.25
CA GLY A 260 -41.56 -24.18 88.24
C GLY A 260 -42.75 -24.92 87.56
N GLY A 261 -42.98 -26.22 87.70
CA GLY A 261 -42.28 -27.28 88.41
C GLY A 261 -43.01 -28.64 88.29
N VAL A 262 -42.64 -29.52 89.23
CA VAL A 262 -43.39 -30.69 89.73
C VAL A 262 -43.52 -31.91 88.81
N LEU A 263 -42.74 -32.96 89.10
CA LEU A 263 -43.20 -34.29 89.51
C LEU A 263 -42.01 -35.19 89.87
N GLY A 264 -42.25 -36.11 90.81
CA GLY A 264 -41.26 -36.82 91.64
C GLY A 264 -40.30 -37.75 90.91
N GLY A 265 -39.28 -38.32 91.56
CA GLY A 265 -38.97 -38.45 92.97
C GLY A 265 -38.00 -39.63 93.14
N ILE A 266 -37.44 -39.76 94.34
CA ILE A 266 -36.93 -41.00 94.93
C ILE A 266 -35.60 -41.51 94.34
N PHE A 267 -34.49 -41.10 94.96
CA PHE A 267 -33.29 -41.86 95.37
C PHE A 267 -32.35 -40.78 95.96
N GLY A 268 -32.02 -40.68 97.24
CA GLY A 268 -31.83 -41.67 98.27
C GLY A 268 -30.42 -41.49 98.84
N GLY A 269 -30.26 -40.67 99.89
CA GLY A 269 -29.21 -40.90 100.90
C GLY A 269 -28.03 -39.93 101.05
N ARG A 270 -28.06 -39.24 102.20
CA ARG A 270 -26.98 -39.10 103.22
C ARG A 270 -25.91 -37.98 103.11
N ARG A 271 -26.10 -37.06 104.06
CA ARG A 271 -25.28 -36.00 104.70
C ARG A 271 -23.74 -36.04 104.64
N ARG A 272 -23.20 -34.81 104.69
CA ARG A 272 -22.04 -34.20 105.42
C ARG A 272 -21.12 -33.53 104.40
N GLY A 273 -20.86 -32.23 104.43
CA GLY A 273 -20.49 -31.37 105.55
C GLY A 273 -19.10 -30.82 105.23
N GLY A 274 -18.92 -29.50 105.18
CA GLY A 274 -17.60 -28.91 104.89
C GLY A 274 -17.69 -27.43 104.54
N ALA A 275 -17.22 -26.61 105.47
CA ALA A 275 -17.10 -25.17 105.40
C ALA A 275 -16.01 -24.69 104.42
N LEU A 276 -15.92 -23.35 104.28
CA LEU A 276 -14.88 -22.55 103.61
C LEU A 276 -15.16 -22.36 102.12
N GLY A 277 -15.19 -21.16 101.55
CA GLY A 277 -14.77 -19.85 102.02
C GLY A 277 -14.59 -18.96 100.78
N SER A 278 -14.44 -17.67 101.00
CA SER A 278 -13.99 -16.67 100.01
C SER A 278 -15.06 -16.13 99.05
N LEU A 279 -15.83 -15.19 99.60
CA LEU A 279 -16.21 -13.95 98.91
C LEU A 279 -14.95 -13.22 98.41
N ASN A 280 -15.12 -12.52 97.28
CA ASN A 280 -14.18 -11.63 96.57
C ASN A 280 -13.27 -12.29 95.52
N LYS A 281 -13.77 -12.32 94.27
CA LYS A 281 -13.00 -11.80 93.14
C LYS A 281 -13.92 -11.10 92.15
N ALA A 282 -13.78 -9.78 92.11
CA ALA A 282 -14.43 -8.87 91.19
C ALA A 282 -13.95 -9.07 89.74
N ALA A 283 -14.77 -8.59 88.82
CA ALA A 283 -14.41 -8.04 87.51
C ALA A 283 -13.74 -8.99 86.50
N SER A 284 -14.55 -9.63 85.64
CA SER A 284 -14.09 -9.94 84.26
C SER A 284 -15.17 -9.85 83.17
N LYS A 285 -16.45 -9.65 83.50
CA LYS A 285 -17.54 -9.79 82.53
C LYS A 285 -17.76 -8.58 81.59
N ARG A 286 -16.86 -7.60 81.55
CA ARG A 286 -16.98 -6.40 80.67
C ARG A 286 -15.89 -6.25 79.60
N ARG A 287 -14.94 -7.19 79.50
CA ARG A 287 -13.92 -7.22 78.42
C ARG A 287 -14.21 -8.22 77.30
N GLN A 288 -15.23 -9.07 77.48
CA GLN A 288 -15.54 -10.14 76.53
C GLN A 288 -16.52 -9.69 75.43
N SER A 289 -17.37 -8.69 75.70
CA SER A 289 -18.21 -8.08 74.64
C SER A 289 -17.40 -7.17 73.71
N SER A 290 -16.32 -6.54 74.20
CA SER A 290 -15.44 -5.72 73.36
C SER A 290 -14.56 -6.55 72.42
N THR A 291 -14.26 -7.81 72.76
CA THR A 291 -13.44 -8.70 71.93
C THR A 291 -14.24 -9.41 70.84
N ALA A 292 -15.53 -9.69 71.06
CA ALA A 292 -16.41 -10.20 70.00
C ALA A 292 -16.74 -9.12 68.95
N GLY A 293 -17.02 -7.89 69.41
CA GLY A 293 -17.18 -6.73 68.51
C GLY A 293 -15.95 -6.50 67.65
N ALA A 294 -14.78 -6.39 68.26
CA ALA A 294 -13.52 -6.19 67.53
C ALA A 294 -13.20 -7.32 66.52
N ARG A 295 -13.69 -8.55 66.73
CA ARG A 295 -13.52 -9.65 65.77
C ARG A 295 -14.46 -9.53 64.57
N LEU A 296 -15.70 -9.10 64.80
CA LEU A 296 -16.66 -8.81 63.73
C LEU A 296 -16.15 -7.63 62.91
N ASP A 297 -15.77 -6.53 63.56
CA ASP A 297 -15.25 -5.33 62.90
C ASP A 297 -14.04 -5.70 62.02
N ALA A 298 -13.08 -6.48 62.53
CA ALA A 298 -11.92 -6.92 61.76
C ALA A 298 -12.26 -7.89 60.60
N ALA A 299 -13.37 -8.62 60.68
CA ALA A 299 -13.85 -9.48 59.60
C ALA A 299 -14.55 -8.65 58.51
N GLU A 300 -15.37 -7.67 58.90
CA GLU A 300 -16.00 -6.70 58.00
C GLU A 300 -14.94 -5.85 57.27
N ASP A 301 -13.90 -5.39 57.98
CA ASP A 301 -12.74 -4.68 57.38
C ASP A 301 -12.02 -5.55 56.33
N LYS A 302 -11.96 -6.86 56.56
CA LYS A 302 -11.35 -7.81 55.60
C LYS A 302 -12.19 -7.97 54.33
N VAL A 303 -13.52 -8.07 54.47
CA VAL A 303 -14.46 -8.08 53.33
C VAL A 303 -14.29 -6.80 52.51
N GLN A 304 -14.23 -5.64 53.18
CA GLN A 304 -14.00 -4.36 52.51
C GLN A 304 -12.66 -4.34 51.77
N THR A 305 -11.57 -4.79 52.43
CA THR A 305 -10.23 -4.83 51.82
C THR A 305 -10.20 -5.70 50.55
N ILE A 306 -10.83 -6.88 50.57
CA ILE A 306 -10.86 -7.77 49.39
C ILE A 306 -11.76 -7.17 48.29
N SER A 307 -12.85 -6.50 48.68
CA SER A 307 -13.71 -5.78 47.73
C SER A 307 -12.97 -4.65 47.03
N ASP A 308 -12.19 -3.87 47.77
CA ASP A 308 -11.33 -2.82 47.22
C ASP A 308 -10.27 -3.40 46.26
N GLN A 309 -9.67 -4.55 46.62
CA GLN A 309 -8.72 -5.28 45.75
C GLN A 309 -9.37 -5.78 44.45
N LEU A 310 -10.64 -6.21 44.49
CA LEU A 310 -11.37 -6.60 43.29
C LEU A 310 -11.61 -5.40 42.36
N ILE A 311 -11.97 -4.24 42.92
CA ILE A 311 -12.16 -3.00 42.17
C ILE A 311 -10.83 -2.54 41.54
N GLU A 312 -9.74 -2.55 42.32
CA GLU A 312 -8.40 -2.22 41.84
C GLU A 312 -7.98 -3.14 40.69
N LEU A 313 -8.17 -4.46 40.86
CA LEU A 313 -7.84 -5.44 39.82
C LEU A 313 -8.68 -5.26 38.54
N GLN A 314 -9.93 -4.82 38.65
CA GLN A 314 -10.75 -4.45 37.49
C GLN A 314 -10.21 -3.21 36.78
N GLY A 315 -9.86 -2.17 37.53
CA GLY A 315 -9.22 -0.98 36.96
C GLY A 315 -7.92 -1.31 36.24
N ASP A 316 -7.09 -2.18 36.83
CA ASP A 316 -5.84 -2.65 36.21
C ASP A 316 -6.09 -3.38 34.89
N LEU A 317 -7.09 -4.28 34.84
CA LEU A 317 -7.47 -4.97 33.61
C LEU A 317 -7.90 -3.99 32.52
N GLU A 318 -8.79 -3.04 32.84
CA GLU A 318 -9.28 -2.04 31.88
C GLU A 318 -8.15 -1.15 31.34
N ASN A 319 -7.22 -0.75 32.22
CA ASN A 319 -6.04 0.03 31.84
C ASN A 319 -5.07 -0.76 30.95
N GLU A 320 -4.83 -2.04 31.26
CA GLU A 320 -3.96 -2.89 30.45
C GLU A 320 -4.57 -3.20 29.08
N VAL A 321 -5.88 -3.47 29.00
CA VAL A 321 -6.60 -3.62 27.71
C VAL A 321 -6.44 -2.36 26.86
N THR A 322 -6.72 -1.19 27.43
CA THR A 322 -6.58 0.09 26.72
C THR A 322 -5.14 0.30 26.23
N ARG A 323 -4.15 -0.07 27.04
CA ARG A 323 -2.73 0.03 26.66
C ARG A 323 -2.39 -0.89 25.48
N ILE A 324 -2.94 -2.10 25.45
CA ILE A 324 -2.76 -3.05 24.35
C ILE A 324 -3.36 -2.46 23.06
N ASP A 325 -4.60 -1.97 23.11
CA ASP A 325 -5.28 -1.37 21.95
C ASP A 325 -4.50 -0.18 21.39
N VAL A 326 -4.14 0.78 22.25
CA VAL A 326 -3.37 1.97 21.85
C VAL A 326 -2.02 1.59 21.26
N ARG A 327 -1.33 0.60 21.85
CA ARG A 327 -0.04 0.14 21.34
C ARG A 327 -0.19 -0.47 19.94
N TRP A 328 -1.13 -1.38 19.74
CA TRP A 328 -1.33 -2.01 18.43
C TRP A 328 -1.81 -1.01 17.36
N ALA A 329 -2.74 -0.10 17.70
CA ALA A 329 -3.16 0.97 16.81
C ALA A 329 -2.01 1.92 16.42
N THR A 330 -1.06 2.17 17.33
CA THR A 330 0.15 2.94 17.04
C THR A 330 1.07 2.19 16.09
N LEU A 331 1.34 0.91 16.38
CA LEU A 331 2.17 0.06 15.53
C LEU A 331 1.60 -0.08 14.12
N ALA A 332 0.27 -0.14 13.96
CA ALA A 332 -0.39 -0.21 12.64
C ALA A 332 -0.03 0.98 11.73
N LYS A 333 0.18 2.15 12.31
CA LYS A 333 0.50 3.40 11.61
C LYS A 333 2.00 3.58 11.32
N GLU A 334 2.86 2.70 11.83
CA GLU A 334 4.29 2.69 11.52
C GLU A 334 4.57 2.14 10.11
N ILE A 335 4.01 2.80 9.11
CA ILE A 335 4.19 2.45 7.70
C ILE A 335 5.41 3.19 7.16
N THR A 336 6.29 2.43 6.51
CA THR A 336 7.52 2.88 5.88
C THR A 336 7.55 2.42 4.42
N THR A 337 8.44 2.97 3.60
CA THR A 337 8.66 2.48 2.24
C THR A 337 9.82 1.49 2.23
N VAL A 338 9.65 0.37 1.53
CA VAL A 338 10.69 -0.60 1.21
C VAL A 338 10.91 -0.59 -0.30
N GLN A 339 12.18 -0.71 -0.69
CA GLN A 339 12.60 -0.80 -2.09
C GLN A 339 12.94 -2.24 -2.40
N ILE A 340 12.31 -2.77 -3.44
CA ILE A 340 12.58 -4.10 -3.97
C ILE A 340 13.37 -3.91 -5.26
N PRO A 341 14.69 -4.17 -5.25
CA PRO A 341 15.53 -3.99 -6.42
C PRO A 341 15.27 -5.10 -7.44
N LEU A 342 15.68 -4.85 -8.69
CA LEU A 342 15.75 -5.91 -9.69
C LEU A 342 17.07 -6.66 -9.59
N GLU A 343 17.01 -7.98 -9.77
CA GLU A 343 18.19 -8.77 -10.04
C GLU A 343 18.42 -8.93 -11.55
N LYS A 344 19.70 -9.04 -11.95
CA LYS A 344 20.05 -9.17 -13.37
C LYS A 344 19.50 -10.46 -14.01
N GLY A 345 19.29 -11.52 -13.22
CA GLY A 345 18.69 -12.77 -13.71
C GLY A 345 17.22 -12.63 -14.11
N ASP A 346 16.54 -11.65 -13.52
CA ASP A 346 15.10 -11.44 -13.64
C ASP A 346 14.69 -10.42 -14.68
N VAL A 347 15.68 -9.77 -15.31
CA VAL A 347 15.45 -8.83 -16.42
C VAL A 347 15.86 -9.50 -17.73
N LYS A 348 14.89 -9.64 -18.63
CA LYS A 348 15.07 -10.32 -19.93
C LYS A 348 14.61 -9.42 -21.06
N LEU A 349 15.50 -9.23 -22.03
CA LEU A 349 15.16 -8.59 -23.30
C LEU A 349 14.38 -9.60 -24.16
N THR A 350 13.10 -9.32 -24.41
CA THR A 350 12.22 -10.19 -25.21
C THR A 350 12.14 -9.73 -26.66
N GLN A 351 12.35 -8.44 -26.92
CA GLN A 351 12.37 -7.88 -28.26
C GLN A 351 13.44 -6.79 -28.37
N LEU A 352 14.17 -6.77 -29.48
CA LEU A 352 15.05 -5.67 -29.87
C LEU A 352 15.06 -5.58 -31.39
N VAL A 353 14.60 -4.45 -31.91
CA VAL A 353 14.48 -4.20 -33.35
C VAL A 353 15.12 -2.87 -33.71
N LEU A 354 15.61 -2.78 -34.94
CA LEU A 354 15.90 -1.49 -35.55
C LEU A 354 14.58 -0.92 -36.10
N GLY A 355 14.14 0.20 -35.53
CA GLY A 355 13.06 1.03 -36.08
C GLY A 355 13.62 2.14 -36.95
N TRP A 356 12.98 2.39 -38.08
CA TRP A 356 13.18 3.60 -38.87
C TRP A 356 12.08 4.61 -38.52
N MET A 357 12.45 5.64 -37.78
CA MET A 357 11.54 6.68 -37.27
C MET A 357 11.52 7.89 -38.19
N PRO A 358 10.35 8.38 -38.64
CA PRO A 358 10.28 9.61 -39.39
C PRO A 358 10.63 10.80 -38.50
N VAL A 359 11.50 11.68 -39.00
CA VAL A 359 11.98 12.89 -38.34
C VAL A 359 11.89 14.09 -39.28
N ALA A 360 11.83 15.29 -38.71
CA ALA A 360 11.67 16.56 -39.43
C ALA A 360 12.82 16.86 -40.40
#